data_AF-A0AAN6JFX7-F1
#
_entry.id   AF-A0AAN6JFX7-F1
#
_cell.length_a   1.000
_cell.length_b   1.000
_cell.length_c   1.000
_cell.angle_alpha   90.00
_cell.angle_beta   90.00
_cell.angle_gamma   90.00
#
_symmetry.space_group_name_H-M   'P 1'
#
loop_
_entity.id
_entity.type
_entity.pdbx_description
1 polymer ?
#
loop_
_entity_poly.entity_id
_entity_poly.type
_entity_poly.pdbx_seq_one_letter_code
_entity_poly.pdbx_strand_id
1 'polypeptide(L)'
;MAEPANELFAIEVDTDNYAETAAHDAPPVSRTFQSEADFQAQKATYSAKIDVGNNYERLLEAVPFLKPVDEPPPPTEGHIQPQEASPVRLGKKDAQLFGYAVGELYYDKRYRDIIQLCERANLVDAAV
;
A
#
# COMPACT_ATOMS: atom_id res chain seq x y z
N MET A 1 14.01 -53.76 -19.18
CA MET A 1 13.83 -52.66 -18.22
C MET A 1 15.20 -52.34 -17.64
N ALA A 2 15.81 -51.23 -18.05
CA ALA A 2 16.98 -50.65 -17.38
C ALA A 2 16.75 -49.13 -17.41
N GLU A 3 16.60 -48.53 -16.24
CA GLU A 3 16.35 -47.10 -16.07
C GLU A 3 17.64 -46.31 -16.34
N PRO A 4 17.61 -45.19 -17.06
CA PRO A 4 18.77 -44.33 -17.17
C PRO A 4 19.01 -43.64 -15.82
N ALA A 5 20.19 -43.92 -15.25
CA ALA A 5 20.64 -43.35 -14.00
C ALA A 5 20.71 -41.81 -14.06
N ASN A 6 20.52 -41.23 -12.90
CA ASN A 6 20.24 -39.85 -12.59
C ASN A 6 21.46 -38.93 -12.84
N GLU A 7 21.86 -38.74 -14.10
CA GLU A 7 22.97 -37.85 -14.50
C GLU A 7 22.62 -36.35 -14.44
N LEU A 8 21.35 -36.00 -14.18
CA LEU A 8 20.86 -34.61 -14.14
C LEU A 8 21.30 -33.81 -12.90
N PHE A 9 21.92 -34.46 -11.91
CA PHE A 9 22.40 -33.82 -10.67
C PHE A 9 23.93 -33.89 -10.50
N ALA A 10 24.67 -34.37 -11.49
CA ALA A 10 26.13 -34.43 -11.47
C ALA A 10 26.75 -33.12 -12.01
N ILE A 11 26.40 -31.98 -11.41
CA ILE A 11 27.12 -30.73 -11.66
C ILE A 11 28.35 -30.76 -10.75
N GLU A 12 29.48 -31.24 -11.29
CA GLU A 12 30.78 -31.10 -10.65
C GLU A 12 31.19 -29.62 -10.68
N VAL A 13 30.91 -28.92 -9.58
CA VAL A 13 31.39 -27.55 -9.37
C VAL A 13 32.84 -27.65 -8.93
N ASP A 14 33.75 -27.63 -9.91
CA ASP A 14 35.17 -27.46 -9.63
C ASP A 14 35.39 -26.07 -8.99
N THR A 15 35.81 -26.07 -7.72
CA THR A 15 36.06 -24.85 -6.95
C THR A 15 37.19 -24.01 -7.53
N ASP A 16 38.08 -24.63 -8.30
CA ASP A 16 39.21 -23.93 -8.93
C ASP A 16 38.77 -23.17 -10.20
N ASN A 17 37.70 -23.61 -10.87
CA ASN A 17 37.11 -22.90 -12.01
C ASN A 17 36.29 -21.66 -11.58
N TYR A 18 35.79 -21.62 -10.33
CA TYR A 18 35.16 -20.39 -9.81
C TYR A 18 36.19 -19.26 -9.63
N ALA A 19 37.44 -19.59 -9.28
CA ALA A 19 38.51 -18.61 -9.14
C ALA A 19 38.95 -18.02 -10.50
N GLU A 20 39.04 -18.82 -11.56
CA GLU A 20 39.31 -18.34 -12.92
C GLU A 20 38.13 -17.55 -13.50
N THR A 21 36.89 -17.94 -13.19
CA THR A 21 35.70 -17.19 -13.64
C THR A 21 35.56 -15.86 -12.90
N ALA A 22 35.96 -15.79 -11.62
CA ALA A 22 36.04 -14.54 -10.85
C ALA A 22 37.22 -13.64 -11.30
N ALA A 23 38.29 -14.22 -11.83
CA ALA A 23 39.42 -13.45 -12.40
C ALA A 23 39.06 -12.73 -13.71
N HIS A 24 37.98 -13.16 -14.38
CA HIS A 24 37.40 -12.51 -15.56
C HIS A 24 36.17 -11.66 -15.25
N ASP A 25 35.93 -11.32 -13.98
CA ASP A 25 34.96 -10.28 -13.62
C ASP A 25 35.46 -8.97 -14.23
N ALA A 26 34.95 -8.66 -15.42
CA ALA A 26 35.23 -7.42 -16.11
C ALA A 26 35.02 -6.28 -15.11
N PRO A 27 35.89 -5.24 -15.10
CA PRO A 27 35.75 -4.15 -14.15
C PRO A 27 34.29 -3.69 -14.20
N PRO A 28 33.56 -3.65 -13.08
CA PRO A 28 32.12 -3.47 -13.08
C PRO A 28 31.78 -2.21 -13.86
N VAL A 29 31.32 -2.41 -15.11
CA VAL A 29 31.04 -1.31 -16.01
C VAL A 29 29.82 -0.62 -15.42
N SER A 30 30.03 0.60 -14.90
CA SER A 30 28.98 1.37 -14.25
C SER A 30 27.82 1.55 -15.23
N ARG A 31 26.73 0.81 -14.99
CA ARG A 31 25.50 0.89 -15.79
C ARG A 31 24.75 2.21 -15.56
N THR A 32 25.07 2.93 -14.50
CA THR A 32 24.31 4.08 -13.99
C THR A 32 25.08 5.40 -13.99
N PHE A 33 26.29 5.47 -14.57
CA PHE A 33 27.20 6.63 -14.48
C PHE A 33 27.48 7.10 -13.04
N GLN A 34 27.25 6.24 -12.05
CA GLN A 34 27.51 6.50 -10.63
C GLN A 34 28.68 5.63 -10.17
N SER A 35 29.52 6.19 -9.28
CA SER A 35 30.56 5.39 -8.64
C SER A 35 29.93 4.44 -7.62
N GLU A 36 30.61 3.33 -7.32
CA GLU A 36 30.19 2.39 -6.27
C GLU A 36 30.09 3.12 -4.91
N ALA A 37 30.98 4.07 -4.64
CA ALA A 37 30.96 4.87 -3.42
C ALA A 37 29.68 5.72 -3.31
N ASP A 38 29.23 6.33 -4.40
CA ASP A 38 27.99 7.12 -4.44
C ASP A 38 26.76 6.23 -4.21
N PHE A 39 26.75 5.04 -4.81
CA PHE A 39 25.67 4.07 -4.60
C PHE A 39 25.59 3.61 -3.14
N GLN A 40 26.72 3.27 -2.52
CA GLN A 40 26.75 2.86 -1.12
C GLN A 40 26.32 4.00 -0.18
N ALA A 41 26.72 5.24 -0.47
CA ALA A 41 26.27 6.41 0.28
C ALA A 41 24.74 6.63 0.19
N GLN A 42 24.17 6.49 -1.02
CA GLN A 42 22.72 6.55 -1.21
C GLN A 42 22.00 5.42 -0.50
N LYS A 43 22.52 4.19 -0.60
CA LYS A 43 21.97 3.01 0.07
C LYS A 43 22.00 3.13 1.59
N ALA A 44 23.09 3.66 2.16
CA ALA A 44 23.20 3.89 3.60
C ALA A 44 22.20 4.95 4.10
N THR A 45 21.83 5.90 3.24
CA THR A 45 20.84 6.95 3.55
C THR A 45 19.42 6.53 3.16
N TYR A 46 19.26 5.46 2.40
CA TYR A 46 17.96 5.03 1.90
C TYR A 46 17.12 4.43 3.03
N SER A 47 15.99 5.08 3.28
CA SER A 47 14.91 4.52 4.09
C SER A 47 13.70 4.31 3.20
N ALA A 48 13.28 3.05 3.07
CA ALA A 48 12.06 2.71 2.35
C ALA A 48 10.86 3.35 3.07
N LYS A 49 9.98 3.99 2.30
CA LYS A 49 8.68 4.42 2.82
C LYS A 49 7.83 3.18 3.03
N ILE A 50 7.88 2.62 4.24
CA ILE A 50 7.01 1.53 4.66
C ILE A 50 5.70 2.16 5.13
N ASP A 51 4.61 1.81 4.46
CA ASP A 51 3.29 2.07 5.02
C ASP A 51 3.01 1.00 6.09
N VAL A 52 2.85 1.46 7.34
CA VAL A 52 2.61 0.60 8.51
C VAL A 52 1.14 0.19 8.59
N GLY A 53 0.29 0.71 7.70
CA GLY A 53 -1.16 0.50 7.70
C GLY A 53 -1.91 1.53 8.54
N ASN A 54 -3.11 1.17 8.97
CA ASN A 54 -4.08 2.03 9.67
C ASN A 54 -4.51 3.25 8.83
N ASN A 55 -4.55 3.09 7.51
CA ASN A 55 -5.03 4.14 6.61
C ASN A 55 -6.49 4.48 6.88
N TYR A 56 -7.29 3.51 7.33
CA TYR A 56 -8.68 3.75 7.72
C TYR A 56 -8.79 4.72 8.90
N GLU A 57 -8.02 4.53 9.97
CA GLU A 57 -8.04 5.43 11.14
C GLU A 57 -7.55 6.83 10.77
N ARG A 58 -6.44 6.91 10.00
CA ARG A 58 -5.92 8.19 9.50
C ARG A 58 -6.93 8.93 8.64
N LEU A 59 -7.71 8.23 7.83
CA LEU A 59 -8.80 8.81 7.05
C LEU A 59 -9.86 9.43 7.97
N LEU A 60 -10.26 8.71 9.02
CA LEU A 60 -11.27 9.20 9.97
C LEU A 60 -10.78 10.41 10.80
N GLU A 61 -9.47 10.52 11.03
CA GLU A 61 -8.86 11.71 11.64
C GLU A 61 -8.83 12.90 10.68
N ALA A 62 -8.39 12.68 9.44
CA ALA A 62 -8.31 13.72 8.42
C ALA A 62 -9.69 14.20 7.96
N VAL A 63 -10.67 13.30 7.97
CA VAL A 63 -12.02 13.51 7.46
C VAL A 63 -13.06 13.10 8.51
N PRO A 64 -13.26 13.93 9.57
CA PRO A 64 -14.10 13.55 10.70
C PRO A 64 -15.56 13.25 10.37
N PHE A 65 -16.09 13.80 9.27
CA PHE A 65 -17.47 13.54 8.85
C PHE A 65 -17.67 12.13 8.27
N LEU A 66 -16.60 11.42 7.91
CA LEU A 66 -16.67 10.01 7.52
C LEU A 66 -16.69 9.05 8.72
N LYS A 67 -16.70 9.56 9.95
CA LYS A 67 -16.83 8.72 11.15
C LYS A 67 -18.21 8.04 11.19
N PRO A 68 -18.30 6.79 11.66
CA PRO A 68 -19.59 6.16 11.94
C PRO A 68 -20.40 7.00 12.94
N VAL A 69 -21.69 7.20 12.67
CA VAL A 69 -22.62 7.81 13.61
C VAL A 69 -23.13 6.69 14.52
N ASP A 70 -22.52 6.52 15.69
CA ASP A 70 -22.81 5.42 16.62
C ASP A 70 -23.94 5.71 17.63
N GLU A 71 -24.70 6.80 17.47
CA GLU A 71 -25.74 7.18 18.46
C GLU A 71 -27.13 7.30 17.84
N PRO A 72 -28.11 6.45 18.22
CA PRO A 72 -29.51 6.72 17.93
C PRO A 72 -29.91 7.99 18.72
N PRO A 73 -30.47 9.02 18.05
CA PRO A 73 -30.90 10.22 18.76
C PRO A 73 -31.97 9.85 19.80
N PRO A 74 -31.90 10.38 21.04
CA PRO A 74 -33.02 10.28 21.97
C PRO A 74 -34.27 10.89 21.30
N PRO A 75 -35.48 10.35 21.54
CA PRO A 75 -36.71 10.84 20.93
C PRO A 75 -37.04 12.22 21.50
N THR A 76 -36.43 13.26 20.93
CA THR A 76 -36.81 14.65 21.20
C THR A 76 -37.69 15.09 20.05
N GLU A 77 -39.00 15.05 20.31
CA GLU A 77 -39.99 15.76 19.52
C GLU A 77 -39.61 17.24 19.48
N GLY A 78 -39.03 17.68 18.37
CA GLY A 78 -38.56 19.07 18.25
C GLY A 78 -37.93 19.34 16.90
N HIS A 79 -38.76 19.62 15.90
CA HIS A 79 -38.48 20.47 14.75
C HIS A 79 -37.00 20.51 14.29
N ILE A 80 -36.55 19.48 13.58
CA ILE A 80 -35.28 19.53 12.86
C ILE A 80 -35.63 19.82 11.40
N GLN A 81 -35.44 21.09 11.01
CA GLN A 81 -35.40 21.46 9.60
C GLN A 81 -34.40 20.54 8.88
N PRO A 82 -34.63 20.15 7.61
CA PRO A 82 -33.63 19.43 6.85
C PRO A 82 -32.39 20.30 6.79
N GLN A 83 -31.37 19.94 7.58
CA GLN A 83 -30.08 20.59 7.53
C GLN A 83 -29.48 20.16 6.21
N GLU A 84 -29.54 21.05 5.23
CA GLU A 84 -29.00 20.82 3.89
C GLU A 84 -27.50 20.53 4.02
N ALA A 85 -27.16 19.24 3.98
CA ALA A 85 -25.80 18.77 3.93
C ALA A 85 -25.25 19.14 2.54
N SER A 86 -24.54 20.26 2.47
CA SER A 86 -23.84 20.63 1.25
C SER A 86 -22.83 19.54 0.89
N PRO A 87 -22.67 19.22 -0.41
CA PRO A 87 -21.80 18.13 -0.80
C PRO A 87 -20.34 18.45 -0.51
N VAL A 88 -19.79 17.81 0.52
CA VAL A 88 -18.40 17.98 0.95
C VAL A 88 -17.47 17.22 0.02
N ARG A 89 -16.90 17.95 -0.95
CA ARG A 89 -15.89 17.40 -1.85
C ARG A 89 -14.61 17.10 -1.08
N LEU A 90 -14.17 15.84 -1.13
CA LEU A 90 -12.85 15.45 -0.61
C LEU A 90 -11.74 16.20 -1.37
N GLY A 91 -10.76 16.71 -0.63
CA GLY A 91 -9.55 17.24 -1.23
C GLY A 91 -8.75 16.13 -1.93
N LYS A 92 -7.82 16.50 -2.83
CA LYS A 92 -7.00 15.51 -3.56
C LYS A 92 -6.24 14.54 -2.64
N LYS A 93 -5.74 15.05 -1.51
CA LYS A 93 -5.04 14.23 -0.50
C LYS A 93 -5.98 13.28 0.22
N ASP A 94 -7.17 13.76 0.59
CA ASP A 94 -8.16 12.98 1.32
C ASP A 94 -8.78 11.89 0.42
N ALA A 95 -9.02 12.19 -0.86
CA ALA A 95 -9.45 11.21 -1.85
C ALA A 95 -8.39 10.11 -2.09
N GLN A 96 -7.11 10.48 -2.09
CA GLN A 96 -6.02 9.51 -2.19
C GLN A 96 -5.95 8.63 -0.93
N LEU A 97 -6.06 9.23 0.26
CA LEU A 97 -6.10 8.52 1.53
C LEU A 97 -7.33 7.61 1.64
N PHE A 98 -8.47 8.04 1.10
CA PHE A 98 -9.69 7.24 0.98
C PHE A 98 -9.43 5.98 0.16
N GLY A 99 -8.77 6.10 -1.00
CA GLY A 99 -8.38 4.96 -1.81
C GLY A 99 -7.46 3.97 -1.08
N TYR A 100 -6.49 4.47 -0.31
CA TYR A 100 -5.62 3.63 0.50
C TYR A 100 -6.37 2.90 1.61
N ALA A 101 -7.26 3.60 2.32
CA ALA A 101 -8.11 3.00 3.35
C ALA A 101 -9.01 1.89 2.77
N VAL A 102 -9.63 2.13 1.61
CA VAL A 102 -10.45 1.12 0.93
C VAL A 102 -9.60 -0.08 0.50
N GLY A 103 -8.40 0.15 -0.04
CA GLY A 103 -7.46 -0.92 -0.41
C GLY A 103 -7.04 -1.78 0.78
N GLU A 104 -6.74 -1.15 1.91
CA GLU A 104 -6.42 -1.82 3.18
C GLU A 104 -7.59 -2.68 3.68
N LEU A 105 -8.80 -2.09 3.77
CA LEU A 105 -10.00 -2.83 4.17
C LEU A 105 -10.33 -4.00 3.23
N TYR A 106 -10.05 -3.84 1.93
CA TYR A 106 -10.28 -4.89 0.93
C TYR A 106 -9.33 -6.06 1.15
N TYR A 107 -8.04 -5.77 1.39
CA TYR A 107 -7.03 -6.78 1.72
C TYR A 107 -7.42 -7.56 2.98
N ASP A 108 -7.93 -6.86 4.00
CA ASP A 108 -8.42 -7.44 5.26
C ASP A 108 -9.80 -8.10 5.14
N LYS A 109 -10.40 -8.11 3.94
CA LYS A 109 -11.73 -8.67 3.64
C LYS A 109 -12.88 -8.04 4.44
N ARG A 110 -12.69 -6.79 4.88
CA ARG A 110 -13.68 -5.99 5.62
C ARG A 110 -14.67 -5.28 4.67
N TYR A 111 -15.35 -6.06 3.83
CA TYR A 111 -16.19 -5.51 2.76
C TYR A 111 -17.39 -4.70 3.25
N ARG A 112 -17.97 -5.06 4.40
CA ARG A 112 -19.07 -4.28 5.00
C ARG A 112 -18.64 -2.86 5.34
N ASP A 113 -17.43 -2.72 5.88
CA ASP A 113 -16.91 -1.42 6.28
C ASP A 113 -16.61 -0.55 5.06
N ILE A 114 -16.17 -1.16 3.95
CA ILE A 114 -16.02 -0.47 2.66
C ILE A 114 -17.36 0.06 2.16
N ILE A 115 -18.42 -0.76 2.17
CA ILE A 115 -19.76 -0.35 1.73
C ILE A 115 -20.25 0.82 2.57
N GLN A 116 -20.17 0.70 3.90
CA GLN A 116 -20.60 1.77 4.81
C GLN A 116 -19.78 3.05 4.63
N LEU A 117 -18.47 2.93 4.38
CA LEU A 117 -17.60 4.07 4.12
C LEU A 117 -17.98 4.77 2.81
N CYS A 118 -18.26 4.01 1.74
CA CYS A 118 -18.75 4.55 0.47
C CYS A 118 -20.13 5.19 0.61
N GLU A 119 -21.04 4.62 1.39
CA GLU A 119 -22.34 5.23 1.69
C GLU A 119 -22.18 6.57 2.39
N ARG A 120 -21.29 6.67 3.39
CA ARG A 120 -20.99 7.95 4.05
C ARG A 120 -20.35 8.97 3.11
N ALA A 121 -19.52 8.52 2.16
CA ALA A 121 -18.97 9.39 1.13
C ALA A 121 -19.98 9.79 0.05
N ASN A 122 -20.98 8.96 -0.24
CA ASN A 122 -22.03 9.22 -1.24
C ASN A 122 -23.23 9.99 -0.68
N LEU A 123 -23.56 9.85 0.62
CA LEU A 123 -24.46 10.75 1.33
C LEU A 123 -23.97 12.20 1.28
N VAL A 124 -22.68 12.37 1.00
CA VAL A 124 -22.02 13.65 0.78
C VAL A 124 -22.06 14.08 -0.70
N ASP A 125 -22.49 13.25 -1.66
CA ASP A 125 -22.55 13.62 -3.09
C ASP A 125 -23.99 13.61 -3.67
N ALA A 126 -24.92 12.85 -3.06
CA ALA A 126 -26.26 12.61 -3.58
C ALA A 126 -27.36 13.64 -3.18
N ALA A 127 -26.98 14.81 -2.65
CA ALA A 127 -27.91 15.91 -2.39
C ALA A 127 -28.08 16.81 -3.64
N VAL A 128 -28.54 16.23 -4.77
CA VAL A 128 -28.85 16.93 -6.04
C VAL A 128 -30.33 16.84 -6.37
#